data_AF-D2R3N4-F1
#
_entry.id   AF-D2R3N4-F1
#
_cell.length_a   1.000
_cell.length_b   1.000
_cell.length_c   1.000
_cell.angle_alpha   90.00
_cell.angle_beta   90.00
_cell.angle_gamma   90.00
#
_symmetry.space_group_name_H-M   'P 1'
#
loop_
_entity.id
_entity.type
_entity.pdbx_description
1 polymer ?
#
loop_
_entity_poly.entity_id
_entity_poly.type
_entity_poly.pdbx_seq_one_letter_code
_entity_poly.pdbx_strand_id
1 'polypeptide(L)'
;MRYSFRLAEVVGHVPDPRKRPGTIKNICEYTGLDRHQVAALLKNEVKYIPLDALSKLCDYLIERRFATAEELPGRLFAVEPEHFWELLARRRRLELCVGVRRSDANDTLDDAWVVASDSVLLGELLNGVTSLGNTIPTKTEESNGAPPLTAADLQPEHLHQSLVWSPGQVPTEECMLQANAVYDTFCSTAGDKALICLGSNKSNPLVEILLSTTFGCEPFATQDAVASPSKRSCPMFLRYRDNDPHFASCFGGLRLGKGHNTNVPGIYYETKDGNWDVVQWDANTQDAAFVFYIHRESQGRLEMALGGYSGRATRLLARMLARRGEEFWPPVYSGHGIQIGAFVVKFTLTGNAEQDRELLRTDLYAGTEVIRLDSEVIERRMQPALGEE
;
A
#
# COMPACT_ATOMS: atom_id res chain seq x y z
N MET A 1 3.78 -2.56 17.16
CA MET A 1 5.15 -1.99 17.11
C MET A 1 6.14 -3.08 17.52
N ARG A 2 6.88 -3.64 16.56
CA ARG A 2 7.91 -4.65 16.83
C ARG A 2 9.26 -3.94 16.80
N TYR A 3 10.03 -4.02 17.88
CA TYR A 3 11.36 -3.43 17.92
C TYR A 3 12.36 -4.46 17.39
N SER A 4 13.11 -4.10 16.35
CA SER A 4 14.27 -4.87 15.88
C SER A 4 15.54 -4.38 16.56
N PHE A 5 16.41 -5.34 16.84
CA PHE A 5 17.76 -5.12 17.34
C PHE A 5 18.75 -5.17 16.17
N ARG A 6 19.22 -4.00 15.73
CA ARG A 6 20.03 -3.83 14.51
C ARG A 6 21.53 -3.94 14.73
N LEU A 7 21.96 -4.92 15.53
CA LEU A 7 23.38 -5.08 15.83
C LEU A 7 24.20 -5.35 14.57
N ALA A 8 23.71 -6.21 13.67
CA ALA A 8 24.43 -6.57 12.44
C ALA A 8 24.67 -5.38 11.51
N GLU A 9 23.70 -4.48 11.37
CA GLU A 9 23.85 -3.27 10.57
C GLU A 9 24.91 -2.34 11.16
N VAL A 10 24.87 -2.13 12.47
CA VAL A 10 25.80 -1.23 13.17
C VAL A 10 27.24 -1.74 13.09
N VAL A 11 27.46 -3.05 13.19
CA VAL A 11 28.80 -3.65 13.08
C VAL A 11 29.22 -4.02 11.65
N GLY A 12 28.37 -3.75 10.64
CA GLY A 12 28.62 -4.10 9.24
C GLY A 12 28.76 -5.61 9.01
N HIS A 13 28.04 -6.43 9.78
CA HIS A 13 28.12 -7.88 9.72
C HIS A 13 27.29 -8.44 8.55
N VAL A 14 27.97 -8.87 7.50
CA VAL A 14 27.37 -9.62 6.38
C VAL A 14 27.58 -11.12 6.64
N PRO A 15 26.51 -11.95 6.72
CA PRO A 15 26.64 -13.38 6.93
C PRO A 15 27.22 -14.06 5.67
N ASP A 16 28.53 -14.23 5.63
CA ASP A 16 29.22 -15.02 4.61
C ASP A 16 29.53 -16.43 5.17
N PRO A 17 28.91 -17.51 4.63
CA PRO A 17 29.14 -18.88 5.11
C PRO A 17 30.58 -19.37 4.91
N ARG A 18 31.41 -18.66 4.13
CA ARG A 18 32.82 -19.02 3.87
C ARG A 18 33.84 -18.26 4.71
N LYS A 19 33.44 -17.18 5.39
CA LYS A 19 34.32 -16.39 6.28
C LYS A 19 33.93 -16.65 7.72
N ARG A 20 34.89 -17.10 8.55
CA ARG A 20 34.69 -17.14 10.01
C ARG A 20 34.64 -15.69 10.53
N PRO A 21 33.49 -15.17 10.99
CA PRO A 21 33.41 -13.78 11.40
C PRO A 21 34.07 -13.64 12.78
N GLY A 22 35.22 -12.96 12.85
CA GLY A 22 35.86 -12.62 14.12
C GLY A 22 34.98 -11.74 15.02
N THR A 23 33.99 -11.08 14.42
CA THR A 23 33.03 -10.18 15.09
C THR A 23 32.27 -10.85 16.23
N ILE A 24 31.77 -12.08 16.04
CA ILE A 24 31.03 -12.79 17.11
C ILE A 24 31.94 -13.04 18.31
N LYS A 25 33.17 -13.51 18.05
CA LYS A 25 34.15 -13.79 19.09
C LYS A 25 34.52 -12.52 19.86
N ASN A 26 34.77 -11.42 19.15
CA ASN A 26 35.14 -10.14 19.76
C ASN A 26 34.02 -9.58 20.65
N ILE A 27 32.76 -9.71 20.22
CA ILE A 27 31.61 -9.28 21.02
C ILE A 27 31.48 -10.17 22.27
N CYS A 28 31.59 -11.49 22.13
CA CYS A 28 31.57 -12.42 23.28
C CYS A 28 32.67 -12.11 24.30
N GLU A 29 33.91 -11.90 23.85
CA GLU A 29 35.06 -11.62 24.72
C GLU A 29 34.90 -10.30 25.49
N TYR A 30 34.31 -9.28 24.87
CA TYR A 30 34.13 -7.97 25.49
C TYR A 30 32.91 -7.91 26.40
N THR A 31 31.77 -8.43 25.94
CA THR A 31 30.50 -8.33 26.66
C THR A 31 30.26 -9.44 27.67
N GLY A 32 31.00 -10.56 27.56
CA GLY A 32 30.76 -11.78 28.33
C GLY A 32 29.51 -12.56 27.88
N LEU A 33 28.87 -12.16 26.77
CA LEU A 33 27.69 -12.85 26.23
C LEU A 33 28.04 -14.19 25.58
N ASP A 34 27.13 -15.14 25.68
CA ASP A 34 27.28 -16.44 25.03
C ASP A 34 27.27 -16.31 23.49
N ARG A 35 27.99 -17.21 22.83
CA ARG A 35 28.14 -17.20 21.37
C ARG A 35 26.82 -17.35 20.64
N HIS A 36 25.90 -18.17 21.17
CA HIS A 36 24.58 -18.36 20.57
C HIS A 36 23.71 -17.12 20.78
N GLN A 37 23.84 -16.45 21.93
CA GLN A 37 23.14 -15.18 22.19
C GLN A 37 23.62 -14.08 21.25
N VAL A 38 24.93 -13.91 21.06
CA VAL A 38 25.48 -12.92 20.12
C VAL A 38 25.08 -13.22 18.68
N ALA A 39 25.10 -14.50 18.27
CA ALA A 39 24.63 -14.90 16.95
C ALA A 39 23.14 -14.60 16.75
N ALA A 40 22.31 -14.85 17.76
CA ALA A 40 20.89 -14.52 17.73
C ALA A 40 20.66 -13.00 17.72
N LEU A 41 21.47 -12.21 18.44
CA LEU A 41 21.42 -10.73 18.42
C LEU A 41 21.75 -10.18 17.04
N LEU A 42 22.76 -10.76 16.35
CA LEU A 42 23.11 -10.38 14.99
C LEU A 42 22.01 -10.75 13.97
N LYS A 43 21.23 -11.80 14.26
CA LYS A 43 20.09 -12.21 13.43
C LYS A 43 18.76 -11.57 13.83
N ASN A 44 18.76 -10.69 14.83
CA ASN A 44 17.54 -10.10 15.38
C ASN A 44 16.51 -11.14 15.89
N GLU A 45 16.99 -12.28 16.42
CA GLU A 45 16.16 -13.38 16.94
C GLU A 45 15.94 -13.29 18.46
N VAL A 46 16.59 -12.34 19.14
CA VAL A 46 16.57 -12.23 20.61
C VAL A 46 15.42 -11.33 21.07
N LYS A 47 14.53 -11.90 21.88
CA LYS A 47 13.35 -11.19 22.44
C LYS A 47 13.68 -10.30 23.64
N TYR A 48 14.75 -10.62 24.38
CA TYR A 48 15.16 -9.86 25.57
C TYR A 48 16.67 -9.81 25.65
N ILE A 49 17.21 -8.64 25.99
CA ILE A 49 18.62 -8.49 26.36
C ILE A 49 18.67 -7.91 27.78
N PRO A 50 19.43 -8.50 28.71
CA PRO A 50 19.62 -7.91 30.04
C PRO A 50 20.21 -6.50 29.91
N LEU A 51 19.76 -5.56 30.74
CA LEU A 51 20.25 -4.16 30.70
C LEU A 51 21.76 -4.05 30.88
N ASP A 52 22.36 -4.89 31.73
CA ASP A 52 23.81 -4.96 31.93
C ASP A 52 24.54 -5.41 30.65
N ALA A 53 23.98 -6.38 29.93
CA ALA A 53 24.52 -6.82 28.65
C ALA A 53 24.35 -5.76 27.55
N LEU A 54 23.23 -5.04 27.54
CA LEU A 54 23.00 -3.91 26.63
C LEU A 54 24.00 -2.78 26.88
N SER A 55 24.26 -2.45 28.14
CA SER A 55 25.27 -1.43 28.51
C SER A 55 26.65 -1.81 27.97
N LYS A 56 27.11 -3.04 28.25
CA LYS A 56 28.40 -3.55 27.77
C LYS A 56 28.50 -3.60 26.25
N LEU A 57 27.38 -3.88 25.58
CA LEU A 57 27.31 -3.86 24.12
C LEU A 57 27.40 -2.42 23.59
N CYS A 58 26.74 -1.45 24.22
CA CYS A 58 26.90 -0.03 23.87
C CYS A 58 28.34 0.44 24.07
N ASP A 59 28.99 0.07 25.18
CA ASP A 59 30.39 0.40 25.47
C ASP A 59 31.32 -0.17 24.39
N TYR A 60 31.11 -1.44 24.00
CA TYR A 60 31.83 -2.08 22.90
C TYR A 60 31.72 -1.30 21.58
N LEU A 61 30.50 -0.84 21.24
CA LEU A 61 30.24 -0.13 19.99
C LEU A 61 30.90 1.26 19.97
N ILE A 62 30.96 1.93 21.12
CA ILE A 62 31.64 3.21 21.28
C ILE A 62 33.15 3.02 21.15
N GLU A 63 33.73 2.07 21.89
CA GLU A 63 35.17 1.82 21.88
C GLU A 63 35.70 1.39 20.50
N ARG A 64 34.93 0.57 19.79
CA ARG A 64 35.27 0.11 18.44
C ARG A 64 34.90 1.10 17.34
N ARG A 65 34.36 2.28 17.70
CA ARG A 65 33.96 3.37 16.80
C ARG A 65 32.88 2.97 15.78
N PHE A 66 31.98 2.05 16.16
CA PHE A 66 30.82 1.69 15.35
C PHE A 66 29.64 2.66 15.54
N ALA A 67 29.56 3.34 16.68
CA ALA A 67 28.55 4.35 16.99
C ALA A 67 29.09 5.38 17.99
N THR A 68 28.44 6.54 18.12
CA THR A 68 28.77 7.53 19.16
C THR A 68 27.85 7.37 20.38
N ALA A 69 28.25 7.91 21.53
CA ALA A 69 27.48 7.85 22.76
C ALA A 69 26.10 8.54 22.65
N GLU A 70 25.98 9.55 21.79
CA GLU A 70 24.74 10.30 21.55
C GLU A 70 23.72 9.51 20.72
N GLU A 71 24.19 8.54 19.93
CA GLU A 71 23.35 7.73 19.05
C GLU A 71 22.80 6.47 19.73
N LEU A 72 23.38 6.05 20.86
CA LEU A 72 23.01 4.83 21.58
C LEU A 72 22.11 5.14 22.78
N PRO A 73 21.16 4.25 23.13
CA PRO A 73 20.84 2.98 22.49
C PRO A 73 19.96 3.11 21.23
N GLY A 74 19.51 4.32 20.87
CA GLY A 74 18.54 4.55 19.79
C GLY A 74 18.95 3.95 18.44
N ARG A 75 20.24 3.92 18.10
CA ARG A 75 20.76 3.34 16.86
C ARG A 75 20.63 1.82 16.80
N LEU A 76 20.63 1.14 17.95
CA LEU A 76 20.47 -0.31 18.08
C LEU A 76 19.04 -0.78 17.95
N PHE A 77 18.07 0.07 18.29
CA PHE A 77 16.66 -0.27 18.22
C PHE A 77 16.01 0.46 17.05
N ALA A 78 15.43 -0.29 16.12
CA ALA A 78 14.53 0.28 15.13
C ALA A 78 13.14 -0.30 15.34
N VAL A 79 12.13 0.46 14.94
CA VAL A 79 10.81 -0.11 14.71
C VAL A 79 10.94 -0.93 13.42
N GLU A 80 10.67 -2.24 13.47
CA GLU A 80 10.57 -3.03 12.24
C GLU A 80 9.48 -2.42 11.38
N PRO A 81 9.79 -2.04 10.13
CA PRO A 81 8.78 -1.54 9.22
C PRO A 81 7.79 -2.70 8.95
N GLU A 82 6.51 -2.46 9.21
CA GLU A 82 5.46 -3.44 8.94
C GLU A 82 5.49 -3.82 7.45
N HIS A 83 5.62 -5.09 7.12
CA HIS A 83 5.53 -5.53 5.72
C HIS A 83 4.16 -5.21 5.12
N PHE A 84 4.08 -5.13 3.78
CA PHE A 84 2.85 -4.69 3.10
C PHE A 84 1.60 -5.45 3.59
N TRP A 85 1.73 -6.77 3.69
CA TRP A 85 0.64 -7.62 4.15
C TRP A 85 0.39 -7.51 5.66
N GLU A 86 1.43 -7.32 6.47
CA GLU A 86 1.28 -7.15 7.93
C GLU A 86 0.49 -5.89 8.27
N LEU A 87 0.70 -4.82 7.49
CA LEU A 87 -0.02 -3.56 7.63
C LEU A 87 -1.54 -3.75 7.46
N LEU A 88 -1.98 -4.70 6.64
CA LEU A 88 -3.40 -5.05 6.46
C LEU A 88 -3.87 -6.08 7.50
N ALA A 89 -3.08 -7.12 7.74
CA ALA A 89 -3.47 -8.28 8.53
C ALA A 89 -3.61 -7.99 10.03
N ARG A 90 -2.89 -6.99 10.55
CA ARG A 90 -2.99 -6.56 11.96
C ARG A 90 -4.25 -5.78 12.30
N ARG A 91 -5.03 -5.35 11.30
CA ARG A 91 -6.16 -4.45 11.50
C ARG A 91 -7.32 -5.23 12.07
N ARG A 92 -7.80 -4.84 13.25
CA ARG A 92 -8.92 -5.53 13.92
C ARG A 92 -10.17 -5.56 13.04
N ARG A 93 -10.49 -4.46 12.38
CA ARG A 93 -11.61 -4.38 11.43
C ARG A 93 -11.12 -4.12 10.01
N LEU A 94 -11.43 -5.01 9.09
CA LEU A 94 -11.15 -4.85 7.67
C LEU A 94 -12.46 -4.66 6.90
N GLU A 95 -12.58 -3.54 6.20
CA GLU A 95 -13.71 -3.22 5.34
C GLU A 95 -13.27 -3.18 3.88
N LEU A 96 -13.91 -4.01 3.04
CA LEU A 96 -13.63 -4.13 1.62
C LEU A 96 -14.77 -3.47 0.84
N CYS A 97 -14.50 -2.35 0.18
CA CYS A 97 -15.48 -1.65 -0.62
C CYS A 97 -15.36 -2.05 -2.10
N VAL A 98 -16.47 -2.53 -2.67
CA VAL A 98 -16.53 -3.02 -4.06
C VAL A 98 -17.61 -2.28 -4.83
N GLY A 99 -17.27 -1.88 -6.06
CA GLY A 99 -18.21 -1.32 -7.01
C GLY A 99 -19.11 -2.37 -7.66
N VAL A 100 -20.42 -2.14 -7.66
CA VAL A 100 -21.42 -3.03 -8.26
C VAL A 100 -22.14 -2.41 -9.43
N ARG A 101 -22.63 -3.27 -10.34
CA ARG A 101 -23.36 -2.88 -11.56
C ARG A 101 -24.72 -3.56 -11.62
N ARG A 102 -25.70 -2.89 -12.20
CA ARG A 102 -27.04 -3.44 -12.41
C ARG A 102 -27.18 -3.97 -13.83
N SER A 103 -27.96 -5.04 -14.00
CA SER A 103 -28.36 -5.53 -15.31
C SER A 103 -29.59 -4.76 -15.79
N ASP A 104 -30.57 -4.59 -14.91
CA ASP A 104 -31.82 -3.88 -15.17
C ASP A 104 -31.99 -2.64 -14.28
N ALA A 105 -32.77 -1.68 -14.75
CA ALA A 105 -32.96 -0.40 -14.04
C ALA A 105 -33.65 -0.54 -12.66
N ASN A 106 -34.33 -1.65 -12.42
CA ASN A 106 -35.04 -1.93 -11.17
C ASN A 106 -34.23 -2.82 -10.20
N ASP A 107 -33.03 -3.24 -10.59
CA ASP A 107 -32.20 -4.11 -9.74
C ASP A 107 -31.84 -3.40 -8.45
N THR A 108 -31.95 -4.16 -7.35
CA THR A 108 -31.45 -3.74 -6.05
C THR A 108 -29.96 -4.09 -5.92
N LEU A 109 -29.32 -3.70 -4.82
CA LEU A 109 -27.92 -4.08 -4.56
C LEU A 109 -27.75 -5.60 -4.45
N ASP A 110 -28.79 -6.33 -4.06
CA ASP A 110 -28.76 -7.80 -3.92
C ASP A 110 -28.73 -8.52 -5.27
N ASP A 111 -29.28 -7.88 -6.31
CA ASP A 111 -29.30 -8.38 -7.69
C ASP A 111 -28.09 -7.89 -8.50
N ALA A 112 -27.22 -7.09 -7.87
CA ALA A 112 -26.12 -6.42 -8.53
C ALA A 112 -24.90 -7.34 -8.73
N TRP A 113 -24.12 -7.04 -9.76
CA TRP A 113 -23.04 -7.88 -10.25
C TRP A 113 -21.71 -7.17 -10.03
N VAL A 114 -20.71 -7.91 -9.57
CA VAL A 114 -19.33 -7.44 -9.47
C VAL A 114 -18.57 -7.85 -10.73
N VAL A 115 -17.72 -6.95 -11.24
CA VAL A 115 -16.87 -7.26 -12.39
C VAL A 115 -15.86 -8.34 -11.99
N ALA A 116 -15.71 -9.38 -12.81
CA ALA A 116 -14.85 -10.53 -12.51
C ALA A 116 -13.40 -10.15 -12.13
N SER A 117 -12.85 -9.07 -12.72
CA SER A 117 -11.51 -8.59 -12.37
C SER A 117 -11.39 -8.13 -10.92
N ASP A 118 -12.43 -7.46 -10.41
CA ASP A 118 -12.46 -6.90 -9.06
C ASP A 118 -12.71 -8.03 -8.05
N SER A 119 -13.50 -9.04 -8.42
CA SER A 119 -13.65 -10.28 -7.63
C SER A 119 -12.34 -11.07 -7.48
N VAL A 120 -11.53 -11.15 -8.55
CA VAL A 120 -10.20 -11.80 -8.47
C VAL A 120 -9.27 -11.01 -7.55
N LEU A 121 -9.26 -9.68 -7.66
CA LEU A 121 -8.46 -8.83 -6.77
C LEU A 121 -8.89 -8.96 -5.31
N LEU A 122 -10.20 -9.01 -5.06
CA LEU A 122 -10.77 -9.26 -3.74
C LEU A 122 -10.30 -10.59 -3.16
N GLY A 123 -10.34 -11.66 -3.95
CA GLY A 123 -9.88 -12.99 -3.54
C GLY A 123 -8.40 -13.00 -3.15
N GLU A 124 -7.54 -12.33 -3.93
CA GLU A 124 -6.11 -12.25 -3.62
C GLU A 124 -5.81 -11.41 -2.37
N LEU A 125 -6.56 -10.32 -2.14
CA LEU A 125 -6.42 -9.53 -0.91
C LEU A 125 -6.83 -10.35 0.32
N LEU A 126 -7.96 -11.04 0.25
CA LEU A 126 -8.40 -11.92 1.33
C LEU A 126 -7.38 -13.04 1.60
N ASN A 127 -6.84 -13.64 0.55
CA ASN A 127 -5.80 -14.65 0.66
C ASN A 127 -4.53 -14.08 1.31
N GLY A 128 -4.03 -12.92 0.86
CA GLY A 128 -2.83 -12.29 1.42
C GLY A 128 -2.99 -11.93 2.90
N VAL A 129 -4.12 -11.33 3.27
CA VAL A 129 -4.43 -10.94 4.65
C VAL A 129 -4.57 -12.15 5.57
N THR A 130 -5.21 -13.23 5.11
CA THR A 130 -5.47 -14.42 5.94
C THR A 130 -4.28 -15.40 5.99
N SER A 131 -3.49 -15.48 4.91
CA SER A 131 -2.35 -16.40 4.78
C SER A 131 -1.13 -16.00 5.61
N LEU A 132 -0.96 -14.72 5.97
CA LEU A 132 0.02 -14.31 6.97
C LEU A 132 -0.20 -15.05 8.30
N GLY A 133 -1.45 -15.31 8.68
CA GLY A 133 -1.81 -16.14 9.83
C GLY A 133 -1.35 -17.60 9.70
N ASN A 134 -1.15 -18.12 8.47
CA ASN A 134 -0.67 -19.47 8.20
C ASN A 134 0.86 -19.58 8.10
N THR A 135 1.59 -18.46 7.93
CA THR A 135 3.06 -18.44 7.93
C THR A 135 3.68 -18.38 9.32
N ILE A 136 2.87 -18.31 10.38
CA ILE A 136 3.36 -18.45 11.75
C ILE A 136 3.84 -19.90 11.91
N PRO A 137 5.15 -20.14 12.16
CA PRO A 137 5.58 -21.48 12.52
C PRO A 137 4.82 -21.87 13.78
N THR A 138 4.09 -22.98 13.73
CA THR A 138 3.54 -23.69 14.90
C THR A 138 4.69 -24.10 15.81
N LYS A 139 5.28 -23.14 16.54
CA LYS A 139 6.19 -23.40 17.64
C LYS A 139 5.33 -23.62 18.88
N THR A 140 4.88 -24.87 19.02
CA THR A 140 4.65 -25.52 20.30
C THR A 140 5.98 -25.59 21.05
N GLU A 141 6.43 -24.49 21.63
CA GLU A 141 7.41 -24.53 22.71
C GLU A 141 6.93 -23.61 23.83
N GLU A 142 6.67 -24.23 24.97
CA GLU A 142 6.25 -23.63 26.23
C GLU A 142 7.18 -22.46 26.61
N SER A 143 6.76 -21.23 26.32
CA SER A 143 7.45 -20.03 26.83
C SER A 143 6.67 -19.43 27.99
N ASN A 144 7.24 -19.51 29.18
CA ASN A 144 6.79 -18.78 30.36
C ASN A 144 6.82 -17.26 30.12
N GLY A 145 5.66 -16.60 30.21
CA GLY A 145 5.57 -15.21 30.65
C GLY A 145 5.02 -14.16 29.66
N ALA A 146 4.91 -14.45 28.36
CA ALA A 146 4.18 -13.60 27.42
C ALA A 146 3.45 -14.49 26.40
N PRO A 147 2.16 -14.26 26.12
CA PRO A 147 1.43 -15.08 25.17
C PRO A 147 2.12 -14.97 23.79
N PRO A 148 2.43 -16.09 23.13
CA PRO A 148 2.90 -16.05 21.75
C PRO A 148 1.83 -15.35 20.90
N LEU A 149 2.24 -14.49 19.96
CA LEU A 149 1.34 -14.00 18.92
C LEU A 149 0.76 -15.23 18.21
N THR A 150 -0.51 -15.48 18.43
CA THR A 150 -1.27 -16.56 17.83
C THR A 150 -1.68 -16.17 16.41
N ALA A 151 -2.09 -17.14 15.59
CA ALA A 151 -2.69 -16.83 14.28
C ALA A 151 -3.91 -15.90 14.39
N ALA A 152 -4.56 -15.87 15.56
CA ALA A 152 -5.64 -14.94 15.86
C ALA A 152 -5.17 -13.48 16.05
N ASP A 153 -3.89 -13.23 16.35
CA ASP A 153 -3.35 -11.87 16.53
C ASP A 153 -2.90 -11.22 15.20
N LEU A 154 -2.88 -11.98 14.10
CA LEU A 154 -2.44 -11.55 12.76
C LEU A 154 -3.56 -11.68 11.71
N GLN A 155 -4.81 -11.78 12.14
CA GLN A 155 -5.96 -11.80 11.24
C GLN A 155 -7.00 -10.78 11.73
N PRO A 156 -7.73 -10.12 10.82
CA PRO A 156 -8.82 -9.23 11.21
C PRO A 156 -9.89 -9.97 12.02
N GLU A 157 -10.28 -9.40 13.16
CA GLU A 157 -11.38 -9.88 14.00
C GLU A 157 -12.73 -9.73 13.30
N HIS A 158 -12.87 -8.66 12.51
CA HIS A 158 -14.08 -8.34 11.77
C HIS A 158 -13.77 -8.08 10.30
N LEU A 159 -14.44 -8.81 9.42
CA LEU A 159 -14.42 -8.59 7.98
C LEU A 159 -15.80 -8.08 7.55
N HIS A 160 -15.84 -6.90 6.92
CA HIS A 160 -17.05 -6.31 6.37
C HIS A 160 -16.85 -6.03 4.87
N GLN A 161 -17.90 -6.25 4.09
CA GLN A 161 -17.91 -5.91 2.67
C GLN A 161 -19.01 -4.87 2.42
N SER A 162 -18.62 -3.73 1.88
CA SER A 162 -19.50 -2.63 1.54
C SER A 162 -19.66 -2.56 0.03
N LEU A 163 -20.91 -2.49 -0.45
CA LEU A 163 -21.23 -2.39 -1.87
C LEU A 163 -21.66 -0.97 -2.21
N VAL A 164 -21.12 -0.43 -3.30
CA VAL A 164 -21.48 0.90 -3.82
C VAL A 164 -21.75 0.82 -5.31
N TRP A 165 -22.71 1.57 -5.80
CA TRP A 165 -22.96 1.61 -7.25
C TRP A 165 -21.75 2.19 -7.99
N SER A 166 -21.32 1.50 -9.04
CA SER A 166 -20.34 2.08 -9.97
C SER A 166 -20.90 3.35 -10.63
N PRO A 167 -20.07 4.36 -10.91
CA PRO A 167 -20.53 5.56 -11.61
C PRO A 167 -21.21 5.23 -12.94
N GLY A 168 -22.31 5.93 -13.22
CA GLY A 168 -23.13 5.71 -14.42
C GLY A 168 -24.14 4.56 -14.30
N GLN A 169 -24.15 3.81 -13.19
CA GLN A 169 -25.20 2.83 -12.92
C GLN A 169 -26.47 3.50 -12.41
N VAL A 170 -26.36 4.37 -11.42
CA VAL A 170 -27.46 5.16 -10.84
C VAL A 170 -27.20 6.66 -11.06
N PRO A 171 -28.17 7.56 -10.81
CA PRO A 171 -27.93 9.00 -10.83
C PRO A 171 -26.72 9.39 -9.98
N THR A 172 -25.93 10.37 -10.46
CA THR A 172 -24.66 10.72 -9.85
C THR A 172 -24.80 11.10 -8.38
N GLU A 173 -25.83 11.87 -8.02
CA GLU A 173 -26.09 12.28 -6.63
C GLU A 173 -26.33 11.08 -5.70
N GLU A 174 -27.05 10.06 -6.18
CA GLU A 174 -27.31 8.84 -5.43
C GLU A 174 -26.01 8.03 -5.21
N CYS A 175 -25.21 7.88 -6.28
CA CYS A 175 -23.91 7.23 -6.22
C CYS A 175 -22.96 7.93 -5.22
N MET A 176 -22.92 9.27 -5.25
CA MET A 176 -22.13 10.09 -4.32
C MET A 176 -22.64 9.95 -2.89
N LEU A 177 -23.95 10.03 -2.67
CA LEU A 177 -24.55 9.94 -1.34
C LEU A 177 -24.27 8.58 -0.69
N GLN A 178 -24.40 7.49 -1.46
CA GLN A 178 -24.09 6.15 -0.98
C GLN A 178 -22.60 6.00 -0.64
N ALA A 179 -21.70 6.51 -1.49
CA ALA A 179 -20.27 6.47 -1.23
C ALA A 179 -19.89 7.24 0.04
N ASN A 180 -20.41 8.46 0.21
CA ASN A 180 -20.19 9.24 1.43
C ASN A 180 -20.73 8.52 2.67
N ALA A 181 -21.92 7.91 2.60
CA ALA A 181 -22.48 7.16 3.73
C ALA A 181 -21.58 5.99 4.18
N VAL A 182 -21.01 5.24 3.24
CA VAL A 182 -20.04 4.16 3.55
C VAL A 182 -18.78 4.75 4.17
N TYR A 183 -18.23 5.82 3.58
CA TYR A 183 -17.02 6.46 4.07
C TYR A 183 -17.18 7.07 5.46
N ASP A 184 -18.30 7.74 5.73
CA ASP A 184 -18.63 8.35 7.02
C ASP A 184 -18.86 7.29 8.10
N THR A 185 -19.50 6.17 7.75
CA THR A 185 -19.66 5.01 8.64
C THR A 185 -18.30 4.41 9.01
N PHE A 186 -17.40 4.27 8.02
CA PHE A 186 -16.03 3.85 8.28
C PHE A 186 -15.30 4.86 9.18
N CYS A 187 -15.38 6.17 8.89
CA CYS A 187 -14.72 7.23 9.66
C CYS A 187 -15.18 7.28 11.12
N SER A 188 -16.50 7.16 11.36
CA SER A 188 -17.12 7.24 12.68
C SER A 188 -16.88 6.02 13.57
N THR A 189 -16.56 4.86 12.99
CA THR A 189 -16.22 3.65 13.75
C THR A 189 -14.92 3.85 14.53
N ALA A 190 -14.88 3.73 15.85
CA ALA A 190 -13.63 3.83 16.61
C ALA A 190 -12.77 2.56 16.52
N GLY A 191 -11.46 2.70 16.73
CA GLY A 191 -10.52 1.57 16.84
C GLY A 191 -9.67 1.33 15.59
N ASP A 192 -8.85 0.29 15.67
CA ASP A 192 -7.91 -0.08 14.62
C ASP A 192 -8.62 -0.74 13.42
N LYS A 193 -8.57 -0.07 12.27
CA LYS A 193 -9.42 -0.38 11.12
C LYS A 193 -8.75 -0.07 9.79
N ALA A 194 -9.13 -0.83 8.77
CA ALA A 194 -8.72 -0.61 7.39
C ALA A 194 -9.93 -0.56 6.45
N LEU A 195 -9.91 0.38 5.52
CA LEU A 195 -10.82 0.43 4.37
C LEU A 195 -10.02 0.20 3.10
N ILE A 196 -10.40 -0.80 2.31
CA ILE A 196 -9.80 -1.08 1.01
C ILE A 196 -10.85 -0.87 -0.08
N CYS A 197 -10.63 0.14 -0.92
CA CYS A 197 -11.42 0.44 -2.11
C CYS A 197 -10.84 -0.33 -3.30
N LEU A 198 -11.61 -1.31 -3.81
CA LEU A 198 -11.20 -2.07 -4.98
C LEU A 198 -11.66 -1.38 -6.27
N GLY A 199 -10.75 -1.30 -7.24
CA GLY A 199 -11.00 -0.74 -8.55
C GLY A 199 -10.44 0.67 -8.72
N SER A 200 -11.01 1.40 -9.67
CA SER A 200 -10.65 2.81 -9.92
C SER A 200 -11.85 3.70 -9.65
N ASN A 201 -11.68 5.01 -9.74
CA ASN A 201 -12.78 5.96 -9.70
C ASN A 201 -13.89 5.62 -10.73
N LYS A 202 -13.59 4.90 -11.83
CA LYS A 202 -14.58 4.45 -12.83
C LYS A 202 -15.49 3.30 -12.37
N SER A 203 -15.09 2.54 -11.36
CA SER A 203 -15.85 1.40 -10.84
C SER A 203 -16.27 1.59 -9.39
N ASN A 204 -15.51 2.33 -8.61
CA ASN A 204 -15.75 2.54 -7.19
C ASN A 204 -15.62 4.03 -6.84
N PRO A 205 -16.74 4.73 -6.55
CA PRO A 205 -16.74 6.15 -6.21
C PRO A 205 -16.00 6.45 -4.89
N LEU A 206 -15.81 5.46 -4.01
CA LEU A 206 -15.11 5.65 -2.74
C LEU A 206 -13.61 5.94 -2.92
N VAL A 207 -13.01 5.50 -4.03
CA VAL A 207 -11.62 5.84 -4.41
C VAL A 207 -11.44 7.36 -4.52
N GLU A 208 -12.46 8.04 -5.05
CA GLU A 208 -12.47 9.50 -5.21
C GLU A 208 -12.42 10.21 -3.86
N ILE A 209 -13.29 9.81 -2.93
CA ILE A 209 -13.40 10.40 -1.59
C ILE A 209 -12.10 10.19 -0.79
N LEU A 210 -11.50 9.01 -0.89
CA LEU A 210 -10.24 8.69 -0.22
C LEU A 210 -9.12 9.62 -0.70
N LEU A 211 -8.96 9.75 -2.01
CA LEU A 211 -7.92 10.61 -2.59
C LEU A 211 -8.18 12.09 -2.33
N SER A 212 -9.44 12.53 -2.45
CA SER A 212 -9.81 13.93 -2.23
C SER A 212 -9.59 14.34 -0.77
N THR A 213 -9.93 13.46 0.19
CA THR A 213 -9.67 13.67 1.62
C THR A 213 -8.16 13.73 1.90
N THR A 214 -7.37 12.95 1.18
CA THR A 214 -5.92 12.89 1.40
C THR A 214 -5.20 14.14 0.87
N PHE A 215 -5.60 14.66 -0.28
CA PHE A 215 -4.97 15.82 -0.94
C PHE A 215 -5.75 17.14 -0.78
N GLY A 216 -6.78 17.16 0.06
CA GLY A 216 -7.51 18.38 0.41
C GLY A 216 -8.23 19.01 -0.77
N CYS A 217 -8.95 18.22 -1.57
CA CYS A 217 -9.74 18.72 -2.69
C CYS A 217 -11.19 18.24 -2.68
N GLU A 218 -12.01 18.86 -3.53
CA GLU A 218 -13.43 18.50 -3.65
C GLU A 218 -13.58 17.17 -4.42
N PRO A 219 -14.21 16.15 -3.82
CA PRO A 219 -14.47 14.89 -4.52
C PRO A 219 -15.45 15.12 -5.66
N PHE A 220 -15.32 14.33 -6.73
CA PHE A 220 -16.22 14.36 -7.88
C PHE A 220 -16.27 15.70 -8.64
N ALA A 221 -15.27 16.57 -8.46
CA ALA A 221 -15.14 17.84 -9.18
C ALA A 221 -14.07 17.72 -10.27
N THR A 222 -14.41 18.09 -11.52
CA THR A 222 -13.46 17.99 -12.64
C THR A 222 -12.31 18.99 -12.50
N GLN A 223 -11.08 18.50 -12.70
CA GLN A 223 -9.89 19.34 -12.79
C GLN A 223 -9.36 19.49 -14.23
N ASP A 224 -10.18 19.19 -15.24
CA ASP A 224 -9.79 19.34 -16.65
C ASP A 224 -9.48 20.81 -17.04
N ALA A 225 -10.05 21.77 -16.30
CA ALA A 225 -9.93 23.20 -16.59
C ALA A 225 -8.84 23.92 -15.78
N VAL A 226 -8.03 23.23 -14.98
CA VAL A 226 -6.96 23.87 -14.19
C VAL A 226 -5.98 24.60 -15.10
N ALA A 227 -5.45 25.74 -14.65
CA ALA A 227 -4.60 26.60 -15.48
C ALA A 227 -3.30 25.92 -15.95
N SER A 228 -2.76 24.99 -15.16
CA SER A 228 -1.57 24.20 -15.49
C SER A 228 -1.60 22.85 -14.78
N PRO A 229 -0.91 21.81 -15.30
CA PRO A 229 -0.84 20.48 -14.67
C PRO A 229 -0.30 20.52 -13.23
N SER A 230 0.59 21.47 -12.92
CA SER A 230 1.11 21.67 -11.57
C SER A 230 0.06 22.17 -10.57
N LYS A 231 -1.12 22.61 -11.02
CA LYS A 231 -2.23 23.04 -10.16
C LYS A 231 -3.27 21.95 -9.88
N ARG A 232 -3.08 20.72 -10.37
CA ARG A 232 -3.94 19.59 -9.97
C ARG A 232 -3.77 19.28 -8.48
N SER A 233 -4.77 18.71 -7.84
CA SER A 233 -4.65 18.35 -6.41
C SER A 233 -3.96 17.00 -6.21
N CYS A 234 -4.36 15.99 -6.98
CA CYS A 234 -3.80 14.64 -6.86
C CYS A 234 -2.47 14.52 -7.62
N PRO A 235 -1.49 13.75 -7.12
CA PRO A 235 -0.20 13.50 -7.80
C PRO A 235 -0.30 12.44 -8.91
N MET A 236 -1.47 11.84 -9.09
CA MET A 236 -1.80 10.84 -10.11
C MET A 236 -3.08 11.27 -10.82
N PHE A 237 -3.16 10.98 -12.11
CA PHE A 237 -4.28 11.35 -12.97
C PHE A 237 -4.64 10.22 -13.93
N LEU A 238 -5.88 9.73 -13.83
CA LEU A 238 -6.42 8.69 -14.70
C LEU A 238 -7.09 9.34 -15.93
N ARG A 239 -6.37 9.36 -17.06
CA ARG A 239 -6.88 9.91 -18.34
C ARG A 239 -7.92 8.95 -18.90
N TYR A 240 -9.19 9.32 -18.95
CA TYR A 240 -10.27 8.48 -19.47
C TYR A 240 -10.10 8.12 -20.95
N ARG A 241 -10.55 6.95 -21.37
CA ARG A 241 -10.69 6.64 -22.80
C ARG A 241 -11.85 7.43 -23.38
N ASP A 242 -11.83 7.64 -24.68
CA ASP A 242 -12.89 8.38 -25.38
C ASP A 242 -14.26 7.68 -25.22
N ASN A 243 -14.25 6.35 -25.05
CA ASN A 243 -15.44 5.52 -24.83
C ASN A 243 -15.71 5.18 -23.36
N ASP A 244 -14.88 5.64 -22.41
CA ASP A 244 -15.15 5.47 -20.98
C ASP A 244 -16.23 6.48 -20.52
N PRO A 245 -17.00 6.17 -19.47
CA PRO A 245 -17.83 7.18 -18.81
C PRO A 245 -16.98 8.35 -18.28
N HIS A 246 -17.34 9.59 -18.65
CA HIS A 246 -16.64 10.81 -18.21
C HIS A 246 -17.36 11.46 -17.03
N PHE A 247 -17.29 10.84 -15.86
CA PHE A 247 -17.76 11.48 -14.63
C PHE A 247 -16.73 12.49 -14.12
N ALA A 248 -17.24 13.56 -13.50
CA ALA A 248 -16.39 14.59 -12.91
C ALA A 248 -15.54 13.98 -11.78
N SER A 249 -14.24 14.29 -11.78
CA SER A 249 -13.29 13.70 -10.84
C SER A 249 -12.04 14.58 -10.63
N CYS A 250 -11.52 14.58 -9.41
CA CYS A 250 -10.26 15.16 -9.01
C CYS A 250 -9.07 14.25 -9.38
N PHE A 251 -9.29 12.94 -9.46
CA PHE A 251 -8.29 11.92 -9.77
C PHE A 251 -8.33 11.43 -11.24
N GLY A 252 -9.41 11.67 -11.97
CA GLY A 252 -9.56 11.32 -13.38
C GLY A 252 -10.09 12.48 -14.23
N GLY A 253 -10.14 12.28 -15.54
CA GLY A 253 -10.61 13.30 -16.47
C GLY A 253 -10.12 13.10 -17.90
N LEU A 254 -10.34 14.12 -18.74
CA LEU A 254 -9.95 14.09 -20.14
C LEU A 254 -8.61 14.78 -20.39
N ARG A 255 -8.24 15.73 -19.54
CA ARG A 255 -6.99 16.49 -19.70
C ARG A 255 -6.29 16.86 -18.40
N LEU A 256 -4.96 16.93 -18.44
CA LEU A 256 -4.16 17.36 -17.29
C LEU A 256 -4.40 18.84 -16.91
N GLY A 257 -4.71 19.70 -17.88
CA GLY A 257 -5.04 21.10 -17.64
C GLY A 257 -5.48 21.82 -18.91
N LYS A 258 -5.91 23.07 -18.76
CA LYS A 258 -6.36 23.93 -19.85
C LYS A 258 -5.24 24.12 -20.87
N GLY A 259 -5.50 23.77 -22.13
CA GLY A 259 -4.54 23.89 -23.22
C GLY A 259 -3.46 22.79 -23.28
N HIS A 260 -3.46 21.83 -22.34
CA HIS A 260 -2.60 20.64 -22.41
C HIS A 260 -3.35 19.47 -23.05
N ASN A 261 -2.91 19.06 -24.23
CA ASN A 261 -3.46 17.87 -24.90
C ASN A 261 -2.84 16.60 -24.30
N THR A 262 -3.64 15.83 -23.56
CA THR A 262 -3.29 14.48 -23.12
C THR A 262 -4.05 13.46 -23.95
N ASN A 263 -3.50 13.16 -25.12
CA ASN A 263 -4.14 12.27 -26.09
C ASN A 263 -3.92 10.79 -25.76
N VAL A 264 -2.97 10.48 -24.87
CA VAL A 264 -2.62 9.10 -24.53
C VAL A 264 -3.45 8.64 -23.34
N PRO A 265 -4.31 7.61 -23.48
CA PRO A 265 -4.97 6.97 -22.33
C PRO A 265 -3.95 6.29 -21.42
N GLY A 266 -4.18 6.32 -20.12
CA GLY A 266 -3.29 5.71 -19.13
C GLY A 266 -3.38 6.40 -17.77
N ILE A 267 -2.41 6.07 -16.92
CA ILE A 267 -2.23 6.69 -15.61
C ILE A 267 -1.04 7.63 -15.71
N TYR A 268 -1.31 8.92 -15.62
CA TYR A 268 -0.30 9.95 -15.50
C TYR A 268 0.09 10.10 -14.03
N TYR A 269 1.35 10.43 -13.79
CA TYR A 269 1.87 10.71 -12.46
C TYR A 269 2.87 11.86 -12.51
N GLU A 270 2.94 12.60 -11.43
CA GLU A 270 3.91 13.67 -11.28
C GLU A 270 5.29 13.12 -10.92
N THR A 271 6.31 13.66 -11.59
CA THR A 271 7.73 13.39 -11.36
C THR A 271 8.31 14.42 -10.38
N LYS A 272 9.48 14.11 -9.82
CA LYS A 272 10.20 15.00 -8.89
C LYS A 272 10.33 16.45 -9.42
N ASP A 273 10.63 16.59 -10.71
CA ASP A 273 10.83 17.88 -11.38
C ASP A 273 9.54 18.69 -11.58
N GLY A 274 8.37 18.16 -11.17
CA GLY A 274 7.06 18.79 -11.36
C GLY A 274 6.47 18.60 -12.76
N ASN A 275 7.16 17.82 -13.61
CA ASN A 275 6.63 17.34 -14.89
C ASN A 275 5.71 16.14 -14.68
N TRP A 276 4.92 15.80 -15.70
CA TRP A 276 4.01 14.67 -15.67
C TRP A 276 4.44 13.61 -16.69
N ASP A 277 4.67 12.40 -16.20
CA ASP A 277 4.91 11.22 -17.03
C ASP A 277 3.65 10.37 -17.11
N VAL A 278 3.65 9.39 -18.01
CA VAL A 278 2.49 8.52 -18.25
C VAL A 278 2.90 7.06 -18.38
N VAL A 279 2.19 6.20 -17.66
CA VAL A 279 2.09 4.79 -18.02
C VAL A 279 0.91 4.65 -18.96
N GLN A 280 1.25 4.56 -20.26
CA GLN A 280 0.25 4.47 -21.31
C GLN A 280 -0.50 3.15 -21.25
N TRP A 281 -1.79 3.23 -21.57
CA TRP A 281 -2.62 2.09 -21.87
C TRP A 281 -2.65 1.89 -23.37
N ASP A 282 -2.34 0.66 -23.79
CA ASP A 282 -2.48 0.20 -25.15
C ASP A 282 -3.12 -1.20 -25.16
N ALA A 283 -4.09 -1.40 -26.03
CA ALA A 283 -4.85 -2.65 -26.06
C ALA A 283 -3.95 -3.89 -26.27
N ASN A 284 -2.81 -3.73 -26.93
CA ASN A 284 -1.97 -4.86 -27.34
C ASN A 284 -0.66 -4.97 -26.54
N THR A 285 -0.10 -3.86 -26.11
CA THR A 285 1.29 -3.81 -25.63
C THR A 285 1.44 -3.43 -24.18
N GLN A 286 0.57 -2.56 -23.63
CA GLN A 286 0.80 -1.98 -22.30
C GLN A 286 -0.50 -1.76 -21.51
N ASP A 287 -0.43 -1.94 -20.20
CA ASP A 287 -1.53 -1.62 -19.30
C ASP A 287 -0.98 -1.00 -18.01
N ALA A 288 -1.85 -0.32 -17.27
CA ALA A 288 -1.46 0.44 -16.09
C ALA A 288 -2.33 0.07 -14.89
N ALA A 289 -1.76 0.08 -13.69
CA ALA A 289 -2.51 0.01 -12.43
C ALA A 289 -1.96 1.01 -11.42
N PHE A 290 -2.68 1.22 -10.33
CA PHE A 290 -2.19 2.00 -9.22
C PHE A 290 -2.46 1.29 -7.89
N VAL A 291 -1.59 1.56 -6.93
CA VAL A 291 -1.78 1.21 -5.52
C VAL A 291 -1.52 2.47 -4.72
N PHE A 292 -2.50 2.88 -3.95
CA PHE A 292 -2.42 4.03 -3.06
C PHE A 292 -2.87 3.60 -1.67
N TYR A 293 -2.15 3.99 -0.64
CA TYR A 293 -2.63 3.85 0.73
C TYR A 293 -2.16 5.00 1.61
N ILE A 294 -2.95 5.30 2.63
CA ILE A 294 -2.64 6.24 3.69
C ILE A 294 -2.88 5.57 5.04
N HIS A 295 -1.85 5.53 5.86
CA HIS A 295 -1.88 5.00 7.22
C HIS A 295 -1.69 6.15 8.20
N ARG A 296 -2.72 6.44 8.99
CA ARG A 296 -2.71 7.41 10.08
C ARG A 296 -2.52 6.64 11.39
N GLU A 297 -1.27 6.48 11.79
CA GLU A 297 -0.87 5.62 12.91
C GLU A 297 -1.54 6.07 14.22
N SER A 298 -1.61 7.39 14.45
CA SER A 298 -2.25 7.97 15.64
C SER A 298 -3.74 7.65 15.77
N GLN A 299 -4.40 7.33 14.66
CA GLN A 299 -5.83 7.00 14.60
C GLN A 299 -6.09 5.49 14.46
N GLY A 300 -5.04 4.67 14.29
CA GLY A 300 -5.20 3.26 13.89
C GLY A 300 -6.01 3.10 12.60
N ARG A 301 -5.86 4.05 11.67
CA ARG A 301 -6.70 4.12 10.46
C ARG A 301 -5.84 3.91 9.23
N LEU A 302 -6.16 2.87 8.48
CA LEU A 302 -5.59 2.60 7.18
C LEU A 302 -6.66 2.74 6.10
N GLU A 303 -6.31 3.40 5.01
CA GLU A 303 -7.16 3.48 3.83
C GLU A 303 -6.33 3.17 2.60
N MET A 304 -6.87 2.33 1.73
CA MET A 304 -6.17 1.85 0.56
C MET A 304 -7.09 1.89 -0.65
N ALA A 305 -6.59 2.33 -1.79
CA ALA A 305 -7.23 2.23 -3.09
C ALA A 305 -6.29 1.51 -4.04
N LEU A 306 -6.78 0.48 -4.70
CA LEU A 306 -5.99 -0.24 -5.69
C LEU A 306 -6.86 -0.76 -6.84
N GLY A 307 -6.34 -0.63 -8.06
CA GLY A 307 -7.05 -1.08 -9.23
C GLY A 307 -6.27 -0.86 -10.51
N GLY A 308 -6.65 -1.58 -11.55
CA GLY A 308 -6.17 -1.38 -12.91
C GLY A 308 -6.89 -0.24 -13.62
N TYR A 309 -6.19 0.35 -14.60
CA TYR A 309 -6.79 1.21 -15.60
C TYR A 309 -7.84 0.46 -16.44
N SER A 310 -7.61 -0.85 -16.64
CA SER A 310 -8.51 -1.80 -17.28
C SER A 310 -8.73 -3.03 -16.39
N GLY A 311 -9.78 -3.82 -16.67
CA GLY A 311 -10.01 -5.09 -15.96
C GLY A 311 -8.86 -6.09 -16.14
N ARG A 312 -8.11 -6.02 -17.26
CA ARG A 312 -6.89 -6.81 -17.46
C ARG A 312 -5.79 -6.39 -16.50
N ALA A 313 -5.53 -5.09 -16.36
CA ALA A 313 -4.57 -4.59 -15.38
C ALA A 313 -4.96 -4.90 -13.94
N THR A 314 -6.25 -4.86 -13.59
CA THR A 314 -6.70 -5.26 -12.25
C THR A 314 -6.35 -6.73 -11.94
N ARG A 315 -6.50 -7.63 -12.92
CA ARG A 315 -6.13 -9.05 -12.74
C ARG A 315 -4.61 -9.25 -12.66
N LEU A 316 -3.85 -8.52 -13.47
CA LEU A 316 -2.38 -8.52 -13.39
C LEU A 316 -1.89 -7.99 -12.04
N LEU A 317 -2.55 -6.96 -11.51
CA LEU A 317 -2.28 -6.42 -10.18
C LEU A 317 -2.58 -7.44 -9.08
N ALA A 318 -3.71 -8.14 -9.15
CA ALA A 318 -4.05 -9.21 -8.21
C ALA A 318 -2.95 -10.29 -8.14
N ARG A 319 -2.50 -10.76 -9.31
CA ARG A 319 -1.39 -11.72 -9.43
C ARG A 319 -0.06 -11.17 -8.90
N MET A 320 0.20 -9.88 -9.15
CA MET A 320 1.39 -9.21 -8.66
C MET A 320 1.38 -9.14 -7.13
N LEU A 321 0.27 -8.76 -6.51
CA LEU A 321 0.13 -8.72 -5.05
C LEU A 321 0.47 -10.07 -4.43
N ALA A 322 -0.09 -11.16 -4.98
CA ALA A 322 0.13 -12.52 -4.48
C ALA A 322 1.60 -12.96 -4.43
N ARG A 323 2.47 -12.39 -5.29
CA ARG A 323 3.88 -12.82 -5.44
C ARG A 323 4.89 -11.76 -5.00
N ARG A 324 4.54 -10.49 -5.15
CA ARG A 324 5.41 -9.31 -5.10
C ARG A 324 4.75 -8.16 -4.34
N GLY A 325 3.82 -8.45 -3.41
CA GLY A 325 3.13 -7.44 -2.59
C GLY A 325 4.09 -6.52 -1.83
N GLU A 326 5.25 -7.03 -1.43
CA GLU A 326 6.30 -6.25 -0.75
C GLU A 326 6.90 -5.13 -1.61
N GLU A 327 6.67 -5.09 -2.93
CA GLU A 327 7.12 -3.98 -3.77
C GLU A 327 6.31 -2.69 -3.58
N PHE A 328 5.13 -2.81 -2.96
CA PHE A 328 4.34 -1.68 -2.50
C PHE A 328 4.75 -1.23 -1.10
N TRP A 329 5.94 -1.62 -0.65
CA TRP A 329 6.57 -1.24 0.60
C TRP A 329 8.07 -0.94 0.38
N PRO A 330 8.70 -0.02 1.15
CA PRO A 330 8.14 0.88 2.17
C PRO A 330 7.24 1.98 1.59
N PRO A 331 6.48 2.71 2.44
CA PRO A 331 5.72 3.88 2.00
C PRO A 331 6.64 4.89 1.32
N VAL A 332 6.10 5.62 0.36
CA VAL A 332 6.85 6.65 -0.38
C VAL A 332 7.03 7.92 0.45
N TYR A 333 6.14 8.18 1.40
CA TYR A 333 6.20 9.34 2.29
C TYR A 333 5.88 8.90 3.72
N SER A 334 6.61 9.47 4.68
CA SER A 334 6.38 9.28 6.11
C SER A 334 6.68 10.59 6.84
N GLY A 335 5.65 11.24 7.37
CA GLY A 335 5.77 12.54 8.03
C GLY A 335 4.52 12.87 8.83
N HIS A 336 4.67 13.64 9.91
CA HIS A 336 3.55 14.10 10.76
C HIS A 336 2.60 12.99 11.26
N GLY A 337 3.10 11.78 11.50
CA GLY A 337 2.29 10.63 11.94
C GLY A 337 1.43 10.00 10.84
N ILE A 338 1.71 10.34 9.57
CA ILE A 338 1.06 9.81 8.38
C ILE A 338 2.09 9.11 7.52
N GLN A 339 1.75 7.91 7.05
CA GLN A 339 2.51 7.18 6.04
C GLN A 339 1.67 7.05 4.77
N ILE A 340 2.26 7.32 3.61
CA ILE A 340 1.59 7.22 2.32
C ILE A 340 2.39 6.31 1.41
N GLY A 341 1.72 5.31 0.83
CA GLY A 341 2.19 4.57 -0.32
C GLY A 341 1.49 5.07 -1.58
N ALA A 342 2.25 5.41 -2.62
CA ALA A 342 1.69 5.84 -3.90
C ALA A 342 2.54 5.24 -5.03
N PHE A 343 1.93 4.32 -5.77
CA PHE A 343 2.61 3.50 -6.75
C PHE A 343 1.79 3.43 -8.03
N VAL A 344 2.46 3.57 -9.18
CA VAL A 344 1.91 3.27 -10.49
C VAL A 344 2.63 2.04 -11.03
N VAL A 345 1.87 1.09 -11.55
CA VAL A 345 2.41 -0.16 -12.08
C VAL A 345 2.26 -0.16 -13.59
N LYS A 346 3.35 -0.42 -14.30
CA LYS A 346 3.38 -0.63 -15.73
C LYS A 346 3.45 -2.12 -16.03
N PHE A 347 2.51 -2.59 -16.83
CA PHE A 347 2.50 -3.92 -17.39
C PHE A 347 2.86 -3.86 -18.87
N THR A 348 3.88 -4.61 -19.27
CA THR A 348 4.28 -4.81 -20.67
C THR A 348 3.84 -6.20 -21.10
N LEU A 349 2.92 -6.25 -22.05
CA LEU A 349 2.27 -7.48 -22.47
C LEU A 349 3.14 -8.21 -23.49
N THR A 350 3.34 -9.51 -23.26
CA THR A 350 4.11 -10.38 -24.14
C THR A 350 3.16 -11.37 -24.84
N GLY A 351 2.41 -10.91 -25.85
CA GLY A 351 1.48 -11.79 -26.58
C GLY A 351 0.54 -11.07 -27.55
N ASN A 352 0.03 -11.79 -28.56
CA ASN A 352 -0.98 -11.27 -29.51
C ASN A 352 -2.34 -11.11 -28.80
N ALA A 353 -2.88 -9.89 -28.82
CA ALA A 353 -4.12 -9.49 -28.17
C ALA A 353 -5.38 -10.29 -28.55
N GLU A 354 -5.34 -11.06 -29.65
CA GLU A 354 -6.47 -11.91 -30.04
C GLU A 354 -6.66 -13.16 -29.15
N GLN A 355 -5.60 -13.67 -28.51
CA GLN A 355 -5.68 -14.84 -27.62
C GLN A 355 -6.01 -14.49 -26.16
N ASP A 356 -5.89 -13.21 -25.78
CA ASP A 356 -6.15 -12.71 -24.41
C ASP A 356 -7.61 -12.27 -24.18
N ARG A 357 -8.49 -12.43 -25.20
CA ARG A 357 -9.92 -12.13 -25.10
C ARG A 357 -10.72 -13.12 -24.24
N GLU A 358 -10.14 -14.23 -23.83
CA GLU A 358 -10.75 -15.11 -22.82
C GLU A 358 -10.68 -14.46 -21.43
N LEU A 359 -11.78 -13.82 -21.05
CA LEU A 359 -12.04 -13.22 -19.72
C LEU A 359 -11.75 -14.16 -18.53
N LEU A 360 -11.61 -15.47 -18.76
CA LEU A 360 -11.39 -16.50 -17.74
C LEU A 360 -9.94 -17.02 -17.67
N ARG A 361 -9.04 -16.67 -18.60
CA ARG A 361 -7.64 -17.14 -18.56
C ARG A 361 -6.87 -16.50 -17.42
N THR A 362 -6.38 -17.29 -16.47
CA THR A 362 -5.56 -16.84 -15.32
C THR A 362 -4.07 -16.71 -15.64
N ASP A 363 -3.65 -17.16 -16.83
CA ASP A 363 -2.23 -17.28 -17.23
C ASP A 363 -1.72 -16.04 -17.99
N LEU A 364 -2.17 -14.84 -17.62
CA LEU A 364 -1.65 -13.60 -18.19
C LEU A 364 -0.24 -13.33 -17.65
N TYR A 365 0.77 -13.42 -18.50
CA TYR A 365 2.14 -13.03 -18.20
C TYR A 365 2.45 -11.68 -18.83
N ALA A 366 2.93 -10.76 -18.00
CA ALA A 366 3.38 -9.44 -18.41
C ALA A 366 4.70 -9.12 -17.70
N GLY A 367 5.59 -8.41 -18.38
CA GLY A 367 6.68 -7.72 -17.71
C GLY A 367 6.10 -6.64 -16.80
N THR A 368 6.54 -6.58 -15.55
CA THR A 368 5.98 -5.66 -14.54
C THR A 368 7.06 -4.75 -13.99
N GLU A 369 6.79 -3.46 -14.03
CA GLU A 369 7.62 -2.39 -13.46
C GLU A 369 6.77 -1.58 -12.47
N VAL A 370 7.28 -1.40 -11.25
CA VAL A 370 6.62 -0.61 -10.19
C VAL A 370 7.31 0.74 -10.10
N ILE A 371 6.55 1.79 -10.39
CA ILE A 371 6.99 3.17 -10.32
C ILE A 371 6.52 3.74 -8.98
N ARG A 372 7.48 4.13 -8.15
CA ARG A 372 7.23 4.74 -6.85
C ARG A 372 7.20 6.26 -7.05
N LEU A 373 6.14 6.92 -6.61
CA LEU A 373 6.11 8.38 -6.61
C LEU A 373 7.16 8.92 -5.63
N ASP A 374 7.73 10.09 -5.94
CA ASP A 374 8.74 10.73 -5.08
C ASP A 374 8.09 11.32 -3.83
N SER A 375 8.79 11.26 -2.69
CA SER A 375 8.30 11.82 -1.42
C SER A 375 8.01 13.31 -1.51
N GLU A 376 8.82 14.07 -2.26
CA GLU A 376 8.67 15.52 -2.44
C GLU A 376 7.38 15.86 -3.22
N VAL A 377 6.96 14.97 -4.13
CA VAL A 377 5.69 15.12 -4.85
C VAL A 377 4.52 14.97 -3.89
N ILE A 378 4.54 13.96 -3.02
CA ILE A 378 3.48 13.73 -2.03
C ILE A 378 3.40 14.91 -1.05
N GLU A 379 4.53 15.34 -0.51
CA GLU A 379 4.61 16.47 0.42
C GLU A 379 4.05 17.76 -0.21
N ARG A 380 4.48 18.08 -1.44
CA ARG A 380 3.96 19.24 -2.20
C ARG A 380 2.45 19.20 -2.41
N ARG A 381 1.87 18.02 -2.64
CA ARG A 381 0.41 17.87 -2.82
C ARG A 381 -0.38 17.86 -1.52
N MET A 382 0.27 17.60 -0.39
CA MET A 382 -0.38 17.64 0.93
C MET A 382 -0.42 19.04 1.54
N GLN A 383 0.46 19.97 1.15
CA GLN A 383 0.48 21.35 1.68
C GLN A 383 -0.91 22.05 1.67
N PRO A 384 -1.70 22.00 0.59
CA PRO A 384 -3.05 22.59 0.58
C PRO A 384 -4.00 21.94 1.60
N ALA A 385 -3.84 20.65 1.89
CA ALA A 385 -4.66 19.91 2.85
C ALA A 385 -4.29 20.23 4.31
N LEU A 386 -3.07 20.72 4.56
CA LEU A 386 -2.56 21.08 5.89
C LEU A 386 -2.83 22.56 6.25
N GLY A 387 -3.41 23.34 5.35
CA GLY A 387 -3.79 24.74 5.61
C GLY A 387 -2.64 25.74 5.56
N GLU A 388 -1.52 25.38 4.93
CA GLU A 388 -0.41 26.30 4.66
C GLU A 388 -0.61 26.92 3.26
N GLU A 389 -1.10 28.16 3.21
CA GLU A 389 -1.14 29.01 2.01
C GLU A 389 0.24 29.61 1.69
#